data_AF-A0A538BI32-F1
#
_entry.id   AF-A0A538BI32-F1
#
_cell.length_a   1.000
_cell.length_b   1.000
_cell.length_c   1.000
_cell.angle_alpha   90.00
_cell.angle_beta   90.00
_cell.angle_gamma   90.00
#
_symmetry.space_group_name_H-M   'P 1'
#
loop_
_entity.id
_entity.type
_entity.pdbx_description
1 polymer ?
#
loop_
_entity_poly.entity_id
_entity_poly.type
_entity_poly.pdbx_seq_one_letter_code
_entity_poly.pdbx_strand_id
1 'polypeptide(L)'
;MLRQRNRLLKEHEGRGAPRELEAWDEQLIQTGSAVIRARAGSVGAIAQPASRAFSAVSGYDLVVRYAPNVPAADVEAGFRHRLNERRSDELQRRTSLVGPHRDDLELAVRDLGARSFASHGETWVAALAVRLGLATAVEAAIGEPPVLLVDDPYSALDPTRRDRIASILAARPGQVVISVADEADVPAQATAILDVRAGSVVVRHEAA
;
A
#
# COMPACT_ATOMS: atom_id res chain seq x y z
N MET A 1 -1.17 -0.26 -23.54
CA MET A 1 -0.73 1.08 -23.12
C MET A 1 0.75 1.14 -22.76
N LEU A 2 1.16 1.21 -21.48
CA LEU A 2 2.56 1.46 -21.08
C LEU A 2 3.58 0.52 -21.73
N ARG A 3 3.26 -0.78 -21.83
CA ARG A 3 4.10 -1.77 -22.52
C ARG A 3 4.33 -1.43 -24.00
N GLN A 4 3.30 -0.99 -24.71
CA GLN A 4 3.39 -0.61 -26.14
C GLN A 4 4.21 0.67 -26.32
N ARG A 5 3.99 1.69 -25.46
CA ARG A 5 4.81 2.90 -25.44
C ARG A 5 6.29 2.59 -25.19
N ASN A 6 6.59 1.77 -24.19
CA ASN A 6 7.97 1.35 -23.89
C ASN A 6 8.58 0.51 -25.02
N ARG A 7 7.79 -0.29 -25.74
CA ARG A 7 8.26 -1.01 -26.92
C ARG A 7 8.65 -0.04 -28.03
N LEU A 8 7.80 0.95 -28.32
CA LEU A 8 8.09 2.00 -29.31
C LEU A 8 9.37 2.77 -28.98
N LEU A 9 9.59 3.14 -27.70
CA LEU A 9 10.83 3.78 -27.25
C LEU A 9 12.07 2.91 -27.43
N LYS A 10 11.94 1.58 -27.33
CA LYS A 10 13.05 0.63 -27.49
C LYS A 10 13.42 0.37 -28.94
N GLU A 11 12.41 0.27 -29.80
CA GLU A 11 12.54 -0.01 -31.23
C GLU A 11 12.91 1.23 -32.05
N HIS A 12 12.84 2.44 -31.44
CA HIS A 12 13.20 3.67 -32.13
C HIS A 12 14.73 3.83 -32.25
N GLU A 13 15.22 3.81 -33.49
CA GLU A 13 16.63 4.05 -33.84
C GLU A 13 16.88 5.43 -34.48
N GLY A 14 15.80 6.21 -34.69
CA GLY A 14 15.85 7.52 -35.32
C GLY A 14 16.34 8.66 -34.40
N ARG A 15 16.57 9.82 -35.02
CA ARG A 15 16.76 11.08 -34.27
C ARG A 15 15.41 11.67 -33.90
N GLY A 16 15.24 12.05 -32.64
CA GLY A 16 14.00 12.66 -32.14
C GLY A 16 13.00 11.64 -31.61
N ALA A 17 11.75 12.06 -31.44
CA ALA A 17 10.67 11.19 -30.98
C ALA A 17 9.94 10.54 -32.17
N PRO A 18 9.57 9.25 -32.09
CA PRO A 18 8.69 8.63 -33.08
C PRO A 18 7.32 9.30 -33.09
N ARG A 19 6.72 9.46 -34.28
CA ARG A 19 5.45 10.20 -34.46
C ARG A 19 4.29 9.54 -33.71
N GLU A 20 4.30 8.22 -33.61
CA GLU A 20 3.28 7.45 -32.92
C GLU A 20 3.31 7.68 -31.40
N LEU A 21 4.40 8.23 -30.85
CA LEU A 21 4.59 8.42 -29.42
C LEU A 21 3.54 9.38 -28.83
N GLU A 22 3.13 10.39 -29.60
CA GLU A 22 2.15 11.40 -29.16
C GLU A 22 0.77 10.78 -28.89
N ALA A 23 0.32 9.85 -29.75
CA ALA A 23 -0.93 9.13 -29.53
C ALA A 23 -0.86 8.25 -28.27
N TRP A 24 0.29 7.62 -28.02
CA TRP A 24 0.51 6.84 -26.79
C TRP A 24 0.59 7.71 -25.54
N ASP A 25 1.14 8.92 -25.65
CA ASP A 25 1.19 9.87 -24.55
C ASP A 25 -0.20 10.33 -24.15
N GLU A 26 -1.06 10.69 -25.10
CA GLU A 26 -2.42 11.15 -24.79
C GLU A 26 -3.22 10.05 -24.07
N GLN A 27 -3.16 8.82 -24.57
CA GLN A 27 -3.81 7.69 -23.89
C GLN A 27 -3.18 7.38 -22.51
N LEU A 28 -1.87 7.56 -22.35
CA LEU A 28 -1.18 7.42 -21.05
C LEU A 28 -1.59 8.53 -20.07
N ILE A 29 -1.75 9.77 -20.54
CA ILE A 29 -2.20 10.92 -19.73
C ILE A 29 -3.62 10.66 -19.24
N GLN A 30 -4.54 10.28 -20.12
CA GLN A 30 -5.94 10.04 -19.75
C GLN A 30 -6.08 8.92 -18.72
N THR A 31 -5.52 7.74 -19.03
CA THR A 31 -5.63 6.58 -18.13
C THR A 31 -4.81 6.76 -16.86
N GLY A 32 -3.62 7.32 -16.96
CA GLY A 32 -2.74 7.52 -15.81
C GLY A 32 -3.25 8.60 -14.87
N SER A 33 -3.89 9.66 -15.36
CA SER A 33 -4.51 10.69 -14.51
C SER A 33 -5.68 10.14 -13.70
N ALA A 34 -6.48 9.24 -14.28
CA ALA A 34 -7.52 8.54 -13.53
C ALA A 34 -6.94 7.69 -12.38
N VAL A 35 -5.83 6.97 -12.64
CA VAL A 35 -5.13 6.18 -11.61
C VAL A 35 -4.55 7.07 -10.52
N ILE A 36 -3.93 8.20 -10.88
CA ILE A 36 -3.36 9.16 -9.91
C ILE A 36 -4.46 9.70 -8.99
N ARG A 37 -5.60 10.13 -9.55
CA ARG A 37 -6.77 10.60 -8.77
C ARG A 37 -7.31 9.52 -7.84
N ALA A 38 -7.48 8.29 -8.34
CA ALA A 38 -7.97 7.17 -7.54
C ALA A 38 -7.01 6.85 -6.38
N ARG A 39 -5.69 6.80 -6.63
CA ARG A 39 -4.68 6.57 -5.59
C ARG A 39 -4.66 7.67 -4.54
N ALA A 40 -4.74 8.93 -4.95
CA ALA A 40 -4.80 10.05 -4.01
C ALA A 40 -6.03 9.92 -3.08
N GLY A 41 -7.20 9.58 -3.63
CA GLY A 41 -8.41 9.32 -2.86
C GLY A 41 -8.27 8.14 -1.90
N SER A 42 -7.76 7.00 -2.38
CA SER A 42 -7.56 5.80 -1.55
C SER A 42 -6.57 6.06 -0.42
N VAL A 43 -5.42 6.68 -0.69
CA VAL A 43 -4.43 6.99 0.35
C VAL A 43 -4.98 8.01 1.35
N GLY A 44 -5.74 9.00 0.90
CA GLY A 44 -6.45 9.92 1.79
C GLY A 44 -7.40 9.22 2.76
N ALA A 45 -8.14 8.22 2.29
CA ALA A 45 -9.02 7.41 3.13
C ALA A 45 -8.27 6.48 4.10
N ILE A 46 -7.08 6.00 3.72
CA ILE A 46 -6.26 5.09 4.53
C ILE A 46 -5.46 5.83 5.61
N ALA A 47 -4.97 7.04 5.31
CA ALA A 47 -3.94 7.71 6.09
C ALA A 47 -4.31 7.90 7.57
N GLN A 48 -5.50 8.41 7.84
CA GLN A 48 -5.94 8.71 9.20
C GLN A 48 -6.28 7.44 10.01
N PRO A 49 -7.01 6.45 9.46
CA PRO A 49 -7.13 5.13 10.08
C PRO A 49 -5.79 4.44 10.38
N ALA A 50 -4.85 4.47 9.44
CA ALA A 50 -3.52 3.87 9.62
C ALA A 50 -2.73 4.59 10.73
N SER A 51 -2.78 5.92 10.77
CA SER A 51 -2.15 6.71 11.82
C SER A 51 -2.65 6.34 13.21
N ARG A 52 -3.98 6.21 13.38
CA ARG A 52 -4.60 5.76 14.64
C ARG A 52 -4.15 4.35 15.05
N ALA A 53 -4.16 3.40 14.12
CA ALA A 53 -3.74 2.03 14.40
C ALA A 53 -2.26 1.97 14.81
N PHE A 54 -1.40 2.71 14.12
CA PHE A 54 0.03 2.79 14.46
C PHE A 54 0.24 3.41 15.85
N SER A 55 -0.41 4.54 16.13
CA SER A 55 -0.30 5.25 17.41
C SER A 55 -0.78 4.40 18.59
N ALA A 56 -1.86 3.62 18.41
CA ALA A 56 -2.34 2.69 19.43
C ALA A 56 -1.32 1.59 19.80
N VAL A 57 -0.43 1.22 18.88
CA VAL A 57 0.59 0.19 19.11
C VAL A 57 1.92 0.79 19.55
N SER A 58 2.41 1.82 18.86
CA SER A 58 3.75 2.38 19.02
C SER A 58 3.82 3.57 19.97
N GLY A 59 2.70 4.28 20.17
CA GLY A 59 2.65 5.57 20.88
C GLY A 59 3.12 6.78 20.05
N TYR A 60 3.43 6.59 18.77
CA TYR A 60 3.84 7.65 17.85
C TYR A 60 2.87 7.79 16.69
N ASP A 61 2.89 8.93 16.01
CA ASP A 61 2.08 9.13 14.82
C ASP A 61 2.78 8.58 13.56
N LEU A 62 1.97 7.98 12.68
CA LEU A 62 2.36 7.59 11.33
C LEU A 62 1.75 8.56 10.32
N VAL A 63 2.59 9.10 9.45
CA VAL A 63 2.18 9.83 8.25
C VAL A 63 2.18 8.85 7.09
N VAL A 64 1.08 8.80 6.35
CA VAL A 64 0.93 8.01 5.11
C VAL A 64 0.60 8.98 3.98
N ARG A 65 1.49 9.11 3.00
CA ARG A 65 1.36 10.10 1.94
C ARG A 65 1.57 9.46 0.57
N TYR A 66 0.66 9.77 -0.36
CA TYR A 66 0.85 9.45 -1.76
C TYR A 66 1.79 10.48 -2.39
N ALA A 67 2.86 10.02 -3.04
CA ALA A 67 3.86 10.85 -3.70
C ALA A 67 3.82 10.62 -5.22
N PRO A 68 2.92 11.31 -5.95
CA PRO A 68 2.89 11.21 -7.40
C PRO A 68 4.10 11.91 -8.02
N ASN A 69 4.63 11.37 -9.12
CA ASN A 69 5.70 12.03 -9.89
C ASN A 69 5.17 13.09 -10.89
N VAL A 70 3.86 13.31 -10.87
CA VAL A 70 3.11 14.28 -11.65
C VAL A 70 2.37 15.22 -10.68
N PRO A 71 2.43 16.55 -10.87
CA PRO A 71 1.74 17.51 -9.99
C PRO A 71 0.22 17.35 -9.96
N ALA A 72 -0.41 17.71 -8.83
CA ALA A 72 -1.81 17.38 -8.55
C ALA A 72 -2.86 18.46 -8.92
N ALA A 73 -2.49 19.74 -9.07
CA ALA A 73 -3.47 20.83 -9.24
C ALA A 73 -4.30 20.70 -10.53
N ASP A 74 -3.64 20.40 -11.64
CA ASP A 74 -4.23 19.87 -12.86
C ASP A 74 -3.37 18.67 -13.28
N VAL A 75 -3.86 17.47 -12.97
CA VAL A 75 -3.11 16.24 -13.18
C VAL A 75 -2.78 16.04 -14.66
N GLU A 76 -3.71 16.34 -15.57
CA GLU A 76 -3.52 16.07 -17.00
C GLU A 76 -2.55 17.08 -17.63
N ALA A 77 -2.71 18.37 -17.31
CA ALA A 77 -1.77 19.40 -17.75
C ALA A 77 -0.36 19.17 -17.16
N GLY A 78 -0.29 18.82 -15.87
CA GLY A 78 0.95 18.47 -15.19
C GLY A 78 1.64 17.25 -15.81
N PHE A 79 0.86 16.22 -16.16
CA PHE A 79 1.38 15.00 -16.81
C PHE A 79 1.97 15.34 -18.17
N ARG A 80 1.21 16.08 -19.00
CA ARG A 80 1.67 16.50 -20.33
C ARG A 80 2.96 17.32 -20.24
N HIS A 81 3.02 18.27 -19.32
CA HIS A 81 4.22 19.07 -19.08
C HIS A 81 5.43 18.19 -18.70
N ARG A 82 5.25 17.27 -17.75
CA ARG A 82 6.32 16.36 -17.30
C ARG A 82 6.80 15.42 -18.39
N LEU A 83 5.89 14.87 -19.22
CA LEU A 83 6.27 14.03 -20.37
C LEU A 83 7.13 14.81 -21.38
N ASN A 84 6.81 16.08 -21.63
CA ASN A 84 7.59 16.94 -22.50
C ASN A 84 8.96 17.28 -21.91
N GLU A 85 9.02 17.61 -20.62
CA GLU A 85 10.27 17.88 -19.89
C GLU A 85 11.21 16.66 -19.89
N ARG A 86 10.67 15.45 -19.70
CA ARG A 86 11.45 14.20 -19.59
C ARG A 86 11.67 13.49 -20.93
N ARG A 87 11.23 14.09 -22.05
CA ARG A 87 11.24 13.46 -23.39
C ARG A 87 12.62 12.94 -23.81
N SER A 88 13.64 13.80 -23.71
CA SER A 88 15.01 13.45 -24.07
C SER A 88 15.51 12.26 -23.27
N ASP A 89 15.24 12.26 -21.98
CA ASP A 89 15.66 11.21 -21.05
C ASP A 89 14.92 9.91 -21.31
N GLU A 90 13.64 9.94 -21.66
CA GLU A 90 12.86 8.74 -22.01
C GLU A 90 13.36 8.10 -23.32
N LEU A 91 13.73 8.91 -24.31
CA LEU A 91 14.33 8.43 -25.56
C LEU A 91 15.72 7.83 -25.31
N GLN A 92 16.55 8.50 -24.51
CA GLN A 92 17.89 8.01 -24.16
C GLN A 92 17.82 6.71 -23.35
N ARG A 93 16.96 6.66 -22.33
CA ARG A 93 16.81 5.49 -21.44
C ARG A 93 15.88 4.41 -22.00
N ARG A 94 15.22 4.68 -23.14
CA ARG A 94 14.28 3.78 -23.83
C ARG A 94 13.20 3.22 -22.90
N THR A 95 12.68 4.06 -22.01
CA THR A 95 11.65 3.69 -21.03
C THR A 95 10.86 4.90 -20.56
N SER A 96 9.60 4.69 -20.20
CA SER A 96 8.74 5.74 -19.65
C SER A 96 9.14 6.10 -18.22
N LEU A 97 9.37 7.38 -17.96
CA LEU A 97 9.83 7.97 -16.70
C LEU A 97 8.76 8.80 -16.00
N VAL A 98 7.63 9.07 -16.66
CA VAL A 98 6.52 9.87 -16.13
C VAL A 98 5.23 9.07 -16.14
N GLY A 99 4.46 9.15 -15.06
CA GLY A 99 3.16 8.49 -14.91
C GLY A 99 3.07 7.59 -13.69
N PRO A 100 1.88 7.05 -13.38
CA PRO A 100 1.63 6.42 -12.08
C PRO A 100 2.50 5.20 -11.77
N HIS A 101 3.07 4.54 -12.77
CA HIS A 101 4.04 3.46 -12.57
C HIS A 101 5.36 3.91 -11.92
N ARG A 102 5.56 5.22 -11.72
CA ARG A 102 6.73 5.82 -11.05
C ARG A 102 6.38 6.54 -9.74
N ASP A 103 5.14 6.49 -9.28
CA ASP A 103 4.76 7.08 -7.98
C ASP A 103 5.31 6.26 -6.81
N ASP A 104 5.34 6.87 -5.62
CA ASP A 104 5.67 6.18 -4.37
C ASP A 104 4.57 6.37 -3.31
N LEU A 105 4.59 5.50 -2.30
CA LEU A 105 3.82 5.64 -1.06
C LEU A 105 4.82 5.89 0.08
N GLU A 106 4.80 7.10 0.61
CA GLU A 106 5.72 7.52 1.65
C GLU A 106 5.10 7.32 3.02
N LEU A 107 5.91 6.72 3.90
CA LEU A 107 5.59 6.52 5.30
C LEU A 107 6.60 7.30 6.14
N ALA A 108 6.14 8.04 7.14
CA ALA A 108 7.02 8.71 8.09
C ALA A 108 6.53 8.51 9.54
N VAL A 109 7.48 8.30 10.44
CA VAL A 109 7.24 8.14 11.89
C VAL A 109 7.98 9.30 12.57
N ARG A 110 7.28 10.10 13.38
CA ARG A 110 7.86 11.32 14.01
C ARG A 110 8.52 12.25 12.98
N ASP A 111 7.86 12.47 11.85
CA ASP A 111 8.35 13.28 10.70
C ASP A 111 9.62 12.74 10.01
N LEU A 112 10.13 11.58 10.41
CA LEU A 112 11.27 10.92 9.78
C LEU A 112 10.79 9.81 8.84
N GLY A 113 11.35 9.78 7.63
CA GLY A 113 11.02 8.76 6.64
C GLY A 113 11.25 7.34 7.17
N ALA A 114 10.20 6.52 7.19
CA ALA A 114 10.22 5.20 7.80
C ALA A 114 11.25 4.26 7.14
N ARG A 115 11.47 4.41 5.82
CA ARG A 115 12.47 3.62 5.07
C ARG A 115 13.90 3.79 5.60
N SER A 116 14.23 4.97 6.12
CA SER A 116 15.60 5.31 6.52
C SER A 116 15.81 5.36 8.03
N PHE A 117 14.74 5.58 8.81
CA PHE A 117 14.87 5.92 10.23
C PHE A 117 14.01 5.07 11.18
N ALA A 118 13.03 4.31 10.69
CA ALA A 118 12.22 3.46 11.56
C ALA A 118 13.02 2.23 11.99
N SER A 119 12.88 1.84 13.26
CA SER A 119 13.32 0.53 13.74
C SER A 119 12.57 -0.58 13.00
N HIS A 120 13.14 -1.79 12.99
CA HIS A 120 12.51 -2.95 12.33
C HIS A 120 11.06 -3.18 12.80
N GLY A 121 10.83 -3.12 14.12
CA GLY A 121 9.49 -3.24 14.70
C GLY A 121 8.56 -2.08 14.31
N GLU A 122 9.05 -0.83 14.22
CA GLU A 122 8.23 0.30 13.74
C GLU A 122 7.86 0.14 12.26
N THR A 123 8.77 -0.32 11.40
CA THR A 123 8.46 -0.59 9.99
C THR A 123 7.37 -1.66 9.88
N TRP A 124 7.47 -2.72 10.67
CA TRP A 124 6.50 -3.81 10.70
C TRP A 124 5.12 -3.31 11.16
N VAL A 125 5.07 -2.60 12.29
CA VAL A 125 3.81 -2.02 12.81
C VAL A 125 3.23 -1.01 11.82
N ALA A 126 4.06 -0.20 11.15
CA ALA A 126 3.58 0.73 10.13
C ALA A 126 2.93 0.00 8.95
N ALA A 127 3.54 -1.09 8.47
CA ALA A 127 2.96 -1.91 7.40
C ALA A 127 1.60 -2.53 7.81
N LEU A 128 1.51 -3.08 9.03
CA LEU A 128 0.24 -3.59 9.54
C LEU A 128 -0.79 -2.47 9.70
N ALA A 129 -0.38 -1.32 10.22
CA ALA A 129 -1.27 -0.18 10.41
C ALA A 129 -1.84 0.32 9.06
N VAL A 130 -1.05 0.32 7.98
CA VAL A 130 -1.57 0.61 6.63
C VAL A 130 -2.60 -0.44 6.19
N ARG A 131 -2.40 -1.73 6.48
CA ARG A 131 -3.37 -2.79 6.16
C ARG A 131 -4.67 -2.63 6.96
N LEU A 132 -4.58 -2.30 8.24
CA LEU A 132 -5.73 -2.01 9.09
C LEU A 132 -6.48 -0.76 8.60
N GLY A 133 -5.74 0.28 8.20
CA GLY A 133 -6.33 1.48 7.63
C GLY A 133 -7.04 1.21 6.31
N LEU A 134 -6.50 0.32 5.47
CA LEU A 134 -7.16 -0.17 4.27
C LEU A 134 -8.45 -0.93 4.60
N ALA A 135 -8.44 -1.84 5.59
CA ALA A 135 -9.64 -2.56 5.99
C ALA A 135 -10.76 -1.60 6.43
N THR A 136 -10.43 -0.56 7.20
CA THR A 136 -11.37 0.52 7.58
C THR A 136 -11.86 1.31 6.37
N ALA A 137 -11.00 1.64 5.42
CA ALA A 137 -11.38 2.36 4.21
C ALA A 137 -12.30 1.53 3.30
N VAL A 138 -12.05 0.22 3.20
CA VAL A 138 -12.89 -0.73 2.47
C VAL A 138 -14.27 -0.81 3.12
N GLU A 139 -14.33 -1.01 4.44
CA GLU A 139 -15.57 -1.06 5.20
C GLU A 139 -16.42 0.20 4.99
N ALA A 140 -15.81 1.39 5.04
CA ALA A 140 -16.50 2.64 4.78
C ALA A 140 -17.03 2.75 3.33
N ALA A 141 -16.35 2.15 2.36
CA ALA A 141 -16.73 2.21 0.96
C ALA A 141 -17.84 1.21 0.58
N ILE A 142 -17.85 0.02 1.21
CA ILE A 142 -18.79 -1.06 0.87
C ILE A 142 -19.95 -1.20 1.88
N GLY A 143 -19.83 -0.63 3.07
CA GLY A 143 -20.86 -0.66 4.12
C GLY A 143 -20.82 -1.88 5.04
N GLU A 144 -19.87 -2.79 4.86
CA GLU A 144 -19.67 -3.99 5.68
C GLU A 144 -18.17 -4.25 5.93
N PRO A 145 -17.80 -4.82 7.09
CA PRO A 145 -16.40 -5.07 7.40
C PRO A 145 -15.84 -6.22 6.54
N PRO A 146 -14.65 -6.06 5.92
CA PRO A 146 -14.03 -7.16 5.19
C PRO A 146 -13.50 -8.24 6.14
N VAL A 147 -13.43 -9.48 5.65
CA VAL A 147 -12.65 -10.54 6.30
C VAL A 147 -11.17 -10.17 6.23
N LEU A 148 -10.51 -10.10 7.39
CA LEU A 148 -9.10 -9.76 7.47
C LEU A 148 -8.27 -11.03 7.66
N LEU A 149 -7.40 -11.31 6.70
CA LEU A 149 -6.42 -12.40 6.78
C LEU A 149 -5.06 -11.80 7.12
N VAL A 150 -4.47 -12.22 8.24
CA VAL A 150 -3.17 -11.72 8.70
C VAL A 150 -2.21 -12.86 8.93
N ASP A 151 -1.17 -12.93 8.10
CA ASP A 151 -0.15 -13.97 8.20
C ASP A 151 0.96 -13.52 9.15
N ASP A 152 1.12 -14.26 10.25
CA ASP A 152 2.13 -14.05 11.28
C ASP A 152 2.29 -12.57 11.72
N PRO A 153 1.25 -11.99 12.35
CA PRO A 153 1.27 -10.59 12.76
C PRO A 153 2.24 -10.26 13.91
N TYR A 154 2.96 -11.24 14.46
CA TYR A 154 3.62 -11.07 15.76
C TYR A 154 5.12 -11.33 15.74
N SER A 155 5.67 -11.93 14.69
CA SER A 155 7.07 -12.37 14.65
C SER A 155 8.12 -11.28 14.86
N ALA A 156 7.81 -10.02 14.57
CA ALA A 156 8.74 -8.89 14.74
C ALA A 156 8.46 -8.03 15.98
N LEU A 157 7.61 -8.49 16.90
CA LEU A 157 7.06 -7.66 17.99
C LEU A 157 7.40 -8.18 19.38
N ASP A 158 7.66 -7.24 20.28
CA ASP A 158 7.71 -7.51 21.72
C ASP A 158 6.30 -7.84 22.26
N PRO A 159 6.20 -8.50 23.44
CA PRO A 159 4.92 -8.91 24.01
C PRO A 159 3.92 -7.76 24.21
N THR A 160 4.39 -6.56 24.56
CA THR A 160 3.49 -5.42 24.79
C THR A 160 2.83 -4.98 23.48
N ARG A 161 3.60 -4.92 22.38
CA ARG A 161 3.05 -4.58 21.06
C ARG A 161 2.14 -5.66 20.51
N ARG A 162 2.46 -6.93 20.76
CA ARG A 162 1.62 -8.08 20.39
C ARG A 162 0.24 -7.97 21.04
N ASP A 163 0.18 -7.72 22.34
CA ASP A 163 -1.09 -7.60 23.07
C ASP A 163 -1.94 -6.42 22.56
N ARG A 164 -1.29 -5.30 22.22
CA ARG A 164 -1.96 -4.14 21.62
C ARG A 164 -2.57 -4.49 20.26
N ILE A 165 -1.82 -5.18 19.40
CA ILE A 165 -2.33 -5.59 18.09
C ILE A 165 -3.45 -6.62 18.22
N ALA A 166 -3.29 -7.63 19.08
CA ALA A 166 -4.33 -8.60 19.38
C ALA A 166 -5.63 -7.92 19.84
N SER A 167 -5.52 -6.91 20.72
CA SER A 167 -6.67 -6.12 21.18
C SER A 167 -7.33 -5.32 20.06
N ILE A 168 -6.54 -4.70 19.17
CA ILE A 168 -7.06 -3.95 18.00
C ILE A 168 -7.78 -4.90 17.03
N LEU A 169 -7.22 -6.08 16.77
CA LEU A 169 -7.81 -7.08 15.88
C LEU A 169 -9.10 -7.66 16.47
N ALA A 170 -9.13 -7.96 17.77
CA ALA A 170 -10.30 -8.48 18.44
C ALA A 170 -11.45 -7.45 18.57
N ALA A 171 -11.13 -6.17 18.68
CA ALA A 171 -12.13 -5.09 18.77
C ALA A 171 -12.69 -4.67 17.40
N ARG A 172 -12.12 -5.14 16.29
CA ARG A 172 -12.60 -4.79 14.95
C ARG A 172 -13.95 -5.47 14.68
N PRO A 173 -14.84 -4.81 13.94
CA PRO A 173 -15.99 -5.49 13.34
C PRO A 173 -15.52 -6.45 12.24
N GLY A 174 -16.25 -7.55 12.08
CA GLY A 174 -16.00 -8.57 11.05
C GLY A 174 -15.05 -9.70 11.50
N GLN A 175 -14.84 -10.65 10.61
CA GLN A 175 -14.01 -11.83 10.89
C GLN A 175 -12.53 -11.52 10.68
N VAL A 176 -11.68 -11.93 11.62
CA VAL A 176 -10.22 -11.91 11.51
C VAL A 176 -9.70 -13.33 11.58
N VAL A 177 -8.85 -13.72 10.62
CA VAL A 177 -8.14 -14.98 10.61
C VAL A 177 -6.65 -14.69 10.70
N ILE A 178 -5.99 -15.31 11.67
CA ILE A 178 -4.57 -15.13 11.94
C ILE A 178 -3.88 -16.48 11.85
N SER A 179 -2.77 -16.56 11.12
CA SER A 179 -1.81 -17.67 11.25
C SER A 179 -0.69 -17.28 12.19
N VAL A 180 -0.35 -18.18 13.11
CA VAL A 180 0.80 -18.07 14.01
C VAL A 180 1.52 -19.40 14.07
N ALA A 181 2.84 -19.37 14.25
CA ALA A 181 3.66 -20.57 14.34
C ALA A 181 3.81 -21.07 15.79
N ASP A 182 3.86 -20.13 16.75
CA ASP A 182 4.08 -20.42 18.16
C ASP A 182 2.78 -20.33 18.97
N GLU A 183 2.61 -21.27 19.92
CA GLU A 183 1.44 -21.29 20.81
C GLU A 183 1.34 -20.00 21.64
N ALA A 184 2.48 -19.40 22.00
CA ALA A 184 2.54 -18.14 22.77
C ALA A 184 2.04 -16.92 21.98
N ASP A 185 1.83 -17.07 20.68
CA ASP A 185 1.36 -16.02 19.78
C ASP A 185 -0.15 -16.13 19.51
N VAL A 186 -0.80 -17.20 20.00
CA VAL A 186 -2.25 -17.35 19.94
C VAL A 186 -2.91 -16.29 20.83
N PRO A 187 -3.73 -15.37 20.28
CA PRO A 187 -4.38 -14.33 21.08
C PRO A 187 -5.35 -14.94 22.10
N ALA A 188 -5.32 -14.43 23.34
CA ALA A 188 -6.27 -14.85 24.37
C ALA A 188 -7.74 -14.55 24.01
N GLN A 189 -7.97 -13.62 23.09
CA GLN A 189 -9.28 -13.23 22.57
C GLN A 189 -9.78 -14.11 21.42
N ALA A 190 -8.99 -15.10 20.98
CA ALA A 190 -9.37 -15.96 19.86
C ALA A 190 -10.66 -16.74 20.17
N THR A 191 -11.66 -16.60 19.30
CA THR A 191 -12.94 -17.33 19.41
C THR A 191 -12.86 -18.73 18.82
N ALA A 192 -11.89 -18.99 17.94
CA ALA A 192 -11.60 -20.31 17.42
C ALA A 192 -10.09 -20.50 17.21
N ILE A 193 -9.62 -21.72 17.43
CA ILE A 193 -8.22 -22.13 17.23
C ILE A 193 -8.24 -23.37 16.35
N LEU A 194 -7.57 -23.29 15.21
CA LEU A 194 -7.45 -24.39 14.25
C LEU A 194 -5.98 -24.83 14.15
N ASP A 195 -5.74 -26.11 14.36
CA ASP A 195 -4.44 -26.75 14.16
C ASP A 195 -4.25 -27.11 12.69
N VAL A 196 -3.15 -26.63 12.09
CA VAL A 196 -2.79 -26.98 10.72
C VAL A 196 -1.54 -27.86 10.73
N ARG A 197 -1.65 -29.10 10.24
CA ARG A 197 -0.53 -30.06 10.18
C ARG A 197 -0.60 -30.90 8.91
N ALA A 198 0.51 -30.98 8.17
CA ALA A 198 0.63 -31.77 6.94
C ALA A 198 -0.52 -31.55 5.93
N GLY A 199 -0.97 -30.30 5.76
CA GLY A 199 -2.08 -29.93 4.87
C GLY A 199 -3.48 -30.26 5.40
N SER A 200 -3.59 -30.77 6.63
CA SER A 200 -4.88 -31.02 7.31
C SER A 200 -5.16 -29.93 8.33
N VAL A 201 -6.44 -29.58 8.51
CA VAL A 201 -6.92 -28.59 9.48
C VAL A 201 -7.83 -29.29 10.49
N VAL A 202 -7.56 -29.13 11.78
CA VAL A 202 -8.34 -29.70 12.88
C VAL A 202 -8.79 -28.58 13.81
N VAL A 203 -10.08 -28.51 14.12
CA VAL A 203 -10.60 -27.55 15.11
C VAL A 203 -10.16 -27.99 16.49
N ARG A 204 -9.35 -27.16 17.16
CA ARG A 204 -8.89 -27.40 18.53
C ARG A 204 -9.83 -26.76 19.54
N HIS A 205 -10.27 -25.53 19.26
CA HIS A 205 -11.17 -24.76 20.11
C HIS A 205 -12.12 -23.95 19.23
N GLU A 206 -13.37 -23.85 19.66
CA GLU A 206 -14.38 -22.98 19.09
C GLU A 206 -15.32 -22.56 20.23
N ALA A 207 -15.47 -21.25 20.44
CA ALA A 207 -16.38 -20.69 21.42
C ALA A 207 -17.83 -20.93 20.93
N ALA A 208 -18.67 -21.42 21.84
CA ALA A 208 -20.08 -21.75 21.58
C ALA A 208 -20.96 -20.52 21.34
#